data_AF-A0AAV3SZ86-F1
#
_entry.id   AF-A0AAV3SZ86-F1
#
_cell.length_a   1.000
_cell.length_b   1.000
_cell.length_c   1.000
_cell.angle_alpha   90.00
_cell.angle_beta   90.00
_cell.angle_gamma   90.00
#
_symmetry.space_group_name_H-M   'P 1'
#
loop_
_entity.id
_entity.type
_entity.pdbx_description
1 polymer ?
#
loop_
_entity_poly.entity_id
_entity_poly.type
_entity_poly.pdbx_seq_one_letter_code
_entity_poly.pdbx_strand_id
1 'polypeptide(L)'
;MADAADNILHAVAKGAVDGLTDAADLRGQKERAYTDRNLLAVAFATYRYPNSGWYLPTESDDDAEWPVVWAATPDGNVSWHVPPAYVEVLRLSLLDETEPPGGYSGYDRREKNDRLLTAILRDSATEIDDSTRDELLE
;
A
#
# COMPACT_ATOMS: atom_id res chain seq x y z
N MET A 1 44.69 -26.35 -20.25
CA MET A 1 44.37 -25.10 -19.52
C MET A 1 43.07 -24.43 -19.97
N ALA A 2 42.22 -25.06 -20.81
CA ALA A 2 40.94 -24.47 -21.23
C ALA A 2 39.77 -24.74 -20.24
N ASP A 3 39.80 -25.85 -19.49
CA ASP A 3 38.69 -26.27 -18.62
C ASP A 3 38.39 -25.37 -17.42
N ALA A 4 39.40 -24.70 -16.85
CA ALA A 4 39.20 -23.92 -15.63
C ALA A 4 38.46 -22.61 -15.90
N ALA A 5 38.68 -22.00 -17.07
CA ALA A 5 38.05 -20.74 -17.46
C ALA A 5 36.57 -20.94 -17.82
N ASP A 6 36.24 -22.02 -18.53
CA ASP A 6 34.85 -22.34 -18.90
C ASP A 6 33.99 -22.68 -17.68
N ASN A 7 34.55 -23.36 -16.68
CA ASN A 7 33.86 -23.67 -15.43
C ASN A 7 33.54 -22.42 -14.60
N ILE A 8 34.45 -21.44 -14.57
CA ILE A 8 34.22 -20.16 -13.89
C ILE A 8 33.15 -19.35 -14.63
N LEU A 9 33.21 -19.29 -15.96
CA LEU A 9 32.24 -18.57 -16.77
C LEU A 9 30.83 -19.17 -16.62
N HIS A 10 30.72 -20.50 -16.58
CA HIS A 10 29.45 -21.20 -16.37
C HIS A 10 28.88 -20.96 -14.97
N ALA A 11 29.71 -20.98 -13.93
CA ALA A 11 29.28 -20.70 -12.55
C ALA A 11 28.80 -19.25 -12.38
N VAL A 12 29.50 -18.29 -13.00
CA VAL A 12 29.12 -16.87 -12.98
C VAL A 12 27.81 -16.64 -13.74
N ALA A 13 27.64 -17.25 -14.92
CA ALA A 13 26.42 -17.16 -15.70
C ALA A 13 25.21 -17.73 -14.94
N LYS A 14 25.39 -18.89 -14.28
CA LYS A 14 24.33 -19.50 -13.47
C LYS A 14 23.92 -18.61 -12.29
N GLY A 15 24.89 -18.08 -11.52
CA GLY A 15 24.59 -17.19 -10.39
C GLY A 15 23.90 -15.88 -10.81
N ALA A 16 24.22 -15.35 -12.00
CA ALA A 16 23.54 -14.18 -12.55
C ALA A 16 22.09 -14.47 -12.96
N VAL A 17 21.83 -15.64 -13.55
CA VAL A 17 20.47 -16.08 -13.92
C VAL A 17 19.64 -16.34 -12.66
N ASP A 18 20.17 -17.06 -11.68
CA ASP A 18 19.48 -17.35 -10.42
C ASP A 18 19.12 -16.04 -9.69
N GLY A 19 20.05 -15.07 -9.62
CA GLY A 19 19.79 -13.76 -9.03
C GLY A 19 18.77 -12.90 -9.78
N LEU A 20 18.67 -13.03 -11.12
CA LEU A 20 17.63 -12.37 -11.92
C LEU A 20 16.25 -13.00 -11.70
N THR A 21 16.19 -14.32 -11.56
CA THR A 21 14.96 -15.05 -11.25
C THR A 21 14.45 -14.69 -9.86
N ASP A 22 15.32 -14.68 -8.84
CA ASP A 22 14.96 -14.29 -7.48
C ASP A 22 14.45 -12.84 -7.44
N ALA A 23 15.09 -11.92 -8.17
CA ALA A 23 14.63 -10.53 -8.26
C ALA A 23 13.27 -10.39 -8.95
N ALA A 24 13.01 -11.18 -10.00
CA ALA A 24 11.72 -11.21 -10.68
C ALA A 24 10.62 -11.80 -9.78
N ASP A 25 10.92 -12.86 -9.03
CA ASP A 25 9.99 -13.47 -8.08
C ASP A 25 9.67 -12.53 -6.91
N LEU A 26 10.68 -11.85 -6.35
CA LEU A 26 10.49 -10.83 -5.32
C LEU A 26 9.65 -9.65 -5.83
N ARG A 27 9.90 -9.19 -7.05
CA ARG A 27 9.10 -8.15 -7.70
C ARG A 27 7.65 -8.61 -7.88
N GLY A 28 7.44 -9.83 -8.38
CA GLY A 28 6.11 -10.41 -8.55
C GLY A 28 5.35 -10.59 -7.23
N GLN A 29 6.04 -10.99 -6.15
CA GLN A 29 5.44 -11.06 -4.81
C GLN A 29 5.04 -9.68 -4.30
N LYS A 30 5.91 -8.66 -4.48
CA LYS A 30 5.64 -7.27 -4.11
C LYS A 30 4.45 -6.69 -4.89
N GLU A 31 4.37 -6.93 -6.19
CA GLU A 31 3.24 -6.49 -7.04
C GLU A 31 1.91 -7.14 -6.63
N ARG A 32 1.91 -8.43 -6.27
CA ARG A 32 0.72 -9.11 -5.73
C ARG A 32 0.29 -8.56 -4.38
N ALA A 33 1.23 -8.40 -3.44
CA ALA A 33 0.94 -7.82 -2.13
C ALA A 33 0.38 -6.40 -2.23
N TYR A 34 0.86 -5.60 -3.20
CA TYR A 34 0.27 -4.30 -3.49
C TYR A 34 -1.14 -4.40 -4.07
N THR A 35 -1.40 -5.35 -4.98
CA THR A 35 -2.75 -5.59 -5.51
C THR A 35 -3.74 -5.86 -4.39
N ASP A 36 -3.43 -6.81 -3.50
CA ASP A 36 -4.30 -7.17 -2.37
C ASP A 36 -4.53 -5.98 -1.43
N ARG A 37 -3.46 -5.25 -1.09
CA ARG A 37 -3.54 -4.05 -0.25
C ARG A 37 -4.37 -2.94 -0.89
N ASN A 38 -4.30 -2.77 -2.21
CA ASN A 38 -5.04 -1.73 -2.92
C ASN A 38 -6.53 -2.07 -3.01
N LEU A 39 -6.86 -3.33 -3.32
CA LEU A 39 -8.24 -3.81 -3.28
C LEU A 39 -8.83 -3.71 -1.88
N LEU A 40 -8.05 -4.06 -0.84
CA LEU A 40 -8.46 -3.89 0.55
C LEU A 40 -8.72 -2.42 0.90
N ALA A 41 -7.87 -1.49 0.46
CA ALA A 41 -8.06 -0.06 0.70
C ALA A 41 -9.36 0.46 0.07
N VAL A 42 -9.64 0.08 -1.18
CA VAL A 42 -10.88 0.43 -1.88
C VAL A 42 -12.10 -0.19 -1.19
N ALA A 43 -12.04 -1.47 -0.82
CA ALA A 43 -13.12 -2.17 -0.13
C ALA A 43 -13.40 -1.56 1.25
N PHE A 44 -12.35 -1.23 2.01
CA PHE A 44 -12.47 -0.60 3.31
C PHE A 44 -13.08 0.80 3.21
N ALA A 45 -12.63 1.63 2.26
CA ALA A 45 -13.24 2.93 2.01
C ALA A 45 -14.72 2.76 1.64
N THR A 46 -15.05 1.85 0.73
CA THR A 46 -16.44 1.56 0.35
C THR A 46 -17.30 1.17 1.55
N TYR A 47 -16.75 0.37 2.48
CA TYR A 47 -17.43 0.00 3.72
C TYR A 47 -17.64 1.18 4.69
N ARG A 48 -16.75 2.17 4.67
CA ARG A 48 -16.82 3.37 5.54
C ARG A 48 -17.67 4.51 4.95
N TYR A 49 -18.24 4.33 3.76
CA TYR A 49 -19.12 5.32 3.12
C TYR A 49 -20.29 5.73 4.05
N PRO A 50 -20.64 7.03 4.15
CA PRO A 50 -20.15 8.18 3.39
C PRO A 50 -18.93 8.89 4.00
N ASN A 51 -18.28 8.34 5.02
CA ASN A 51 -17.13 8.98 5.69
C ASN A 51 -15.80 8.62 5.01
N SER A 52 -15.79 8.64 3.69
CA SER A 52 -14.69 8.15 2.85
C SER A 52 -14.85 8.68 1.43
N GLY A 53 -13.78 8.67 0.66
CA GLY A 53 -13.81 9.10 -0.73
C GLY A 53 -12.52 8.76 -1.45
N TRP A 54 -12.37 9.32 -2.63
CA TRP A 54 -11.12 9.29 -3.37
C TRP A 54 -10.91 10.60 -4.10
N TYR A 55 -9.67 10.92 -4.46
CA TYR A 55 -9.39 12.06 -5.32
C TYR A 55 -8.15 11.77 -6.15
N LEU A 56 -8.06 12.45 -7.30
CA LEU A 56 -6.84 12.52 -8.07
C LEU A 56 -6.12 13.82 -7.67
N PRO A 57 -4.91 13.78 -7.09
CA PRO A 57 -4.09 14.98 -6.92
C PRO A 57 -3.94 15.68 -8.28
N THR A 58 -3.81 17.01 -8.32
CA THR A 58 -3.72 17.78 -9.57
C THR A 58 -2.36 18.48 -9.75
N GLU A 59 -1.28 17.98 -9.16
CA GLU A 59 0.01 18.68 -9.09
C GLU A 59 1.19 17.71 -9.31
N SER A 60 1.41 17.26 -10.56
CA SER A 60 2.77 17.01 -11.08
C SER A 60 2.77 16.78 -12.60
N ASP A 61 3.63 17.52 -13.29
CA ASP A 61 3.70 17.63 -14.76
C ASP A 61 4.31 16.43 -15.50
N ASP A 62 4.69 15.32 -14.85
CA ASP A 62 5.53 14.30 -15.53
C ASP A 62 5.28 12.82 -15.20
N ASP A 63 4.31 12.45 -14.37
CA ASP A 63 3.95 11.04 -14.16
C ASP A 63 2.44 10.91 -13.93
N ALA A 64 1.84 9.77 -14.35
CA ALA A 64 0.44 9.51 -14.07
C ALA A 64 0.18 9.55 -12.57
N GLU A 65 -0.47 10.60 -12.09
CA GLU A 65 -0.72 10.80 -10.66
C GLU A 65 -1.52 9.63 -10.10
N TRP A 66 -1.04 9.10 -8.97
CA TRP A 66 -1.68 7.97 -8.33
C TRP A 66 -2.91 8.48 -7.59
N PRO A 67 -4.13 8.01 -7.93
CA PRO A 67 -5.32 8.35 -7.16
C PRO A 67 -5.15 7.95 -5.69
N VAL A 68 -5.72 8.78 -4.82
CA VAL A 68 -5.68 8.59 -3.37
C VAL A 68 -7.06 8.16 -2.91
N VAL A 69 -7.15 7.00 -2.28
CA VAL A 69 -8.35 6.52 -1.59
C VAL A 69 -8.22 6.84 -0.12
N TRP A 70 -9.26 7.37 0.51
CA TRP A 70 -9.23 7.73 1.93
C TRP A 70 -10.49 7.31 2.68
N ALA A 71 -10.35 7.10 3.99
CA ALA A 71 -11.44 6.81 4.90
C ALA A 71 -11.22 7.52 6.24
N ALA A 72 -12.28 8.01 6.86
CA ALA A 72 -12.23 8.56 8.20
C ALA A 72 -12.09 7.44 9.24
N THR A 73 -11.29 7.70 10.26
CA THR A 73 -11.21 6.92 11.50
C THR A 73 -11.55 7.85 12.68
N PRO A 74 -11.84 7.31 13.88
CA PRO A 74 -12.13 8.12 15.06
C PRO A 74 -11.04 9.15 15.41
N ASP A 75 -9.79 8.90 15.04
CA ASP A 75 -8.66 9.78 15.37
C ASP A 75 -8.15 10.59 14.17
N GLY A 76 -8.84 10.52 13.02
CA GLY A 76 -8.57 11.26 11.79
C GLY A 76 -8.62 10.39 10.54
N ASN A 77 -8.33 10.94 9.36
CA ASN A 77 -8.40 10.17 8.12
C ASN A 77 -7.17 9.25 7.92
N VAL A 78 -7.32 8.20 7.12
CA VAL A 78 -6.23 7.37 6.60
C VAL A 78 -6.38 7.26 5.09
N SER A 79 -5.27 7.18 4.36
CA SER A 79 -5.30 7.19 2.90
C SER A 79 -4.26 6.27 2.26
N TRP A 80 -4.51 5.86 1.02
CA TRP A 80 -3.65 4.99 0.22
C TRP A 80 -3.60 5.50 -1.22
N HIS A 81 -2.38 5.67 -1.73
CA HIS A 81 -2.17 5.75 -3.17
C HIS A 81 -2.45 4.38 -3.78
N VAL A 82 -3.28 4.35 -4.83
CA VAL A 82 -3.54 3.17 -5.65
C VAL A 82 -3.10 3.45 -7.10
N PRO A 83 -2.79 2.42 -7.90
CA PRO A 83 -2.29 2.63 -9.26
C PRO A 83 -3.28 3.41 -10.13
N PRO A 84 -2.81 4.22 -11.10
CA PRO A 84 -3.68 4.98 -12.00
C PRO A 84 -4.76 4.14 -12.72
N ALA A 85 -4.49 2.85 -12.96
CA ALA A 85 -5.46 1.91 -13.53
C ALA A 85 -6.74 1.72 -12.69
N TYR A 86 -6.74 2.12 -11.42
CA TYR A 86 -7.90 2.02 -10.53
C TYR A 86 -8.88 3.19 -10.69
N VAL A 87 -8.55 4.25 -11.43
CA VAL A 87 -9.45 5.42 -11.62
C VAL A 87 -10.83 4.99 -12.13
N GLU A 88 -10.89 4.08 -13.11
CA GLU A 88 -12.17 3.59 -13.64
C GLU A 88 -12.95 2.77 -12.60
N VAL A 89 -12.25 1.98 -11.77
CA VAL A 89 -12.88 1.23 -10.67
C VAL A 89 -13.46 2.20 -9.62
N LEU A 90 -12.74 3.28 -9.30
CA LEU A 90 -13.16 4.29 -8.33
C LEU A 90 -14.37 5.08 -8.83
N ARG A 91 -14.38 5.50 -10.09
CA ARG A 91 -15.52 6.17 -10.74
C ARG A 91 -16.80 5.32 -10.76
N LEU A 92 -16.66 3.99 -10.83
CA LEU A 92 -17.78 3.05 -10.79
C LEU A 92 -18.18 2.64 -9.37
N SER A 93 -17.40 3.03 -8.36
CA SER A 93 -17.67 2.71 -6.96
C SER A 93 -18.74 3.63 -6.36
N LEU A 94 -19.13 3.37 -5.11
CA LEU A 94 -20.00 4.26 -4.34
C LEU A 94 -19.27 5.48 -3.76
N LEU A 95 -17.94 5.55 -3.89
CA LEU A 95 -17.12 6.60 -3.28
C LEU A 95 -17.21 7.91 -4.06
N ASP A 96 -17.42 9.01 -3.34
CA ASP A 96 -17.39 10.34 -3.92
C ASP A 96 -15.96 10.75 -4.30
N GLU A 97 -15.82 11.44 -5.43
CA GLU A 97 -14.57 12.08 -5.84
C GLU A 97 -14.39 13.39 -5.05
N THR A 98 -13.77 13.28 -3.88
CA THR A 98 -13.56 14.37 -2.93
C THR A 98 -12.28 14.15 -2.12
N GLU A 99 -11.64 15.23 -1.73
CA GLU A 99 -10.56 15.21 -0.74
C GLU A 99 -11.09 14.89 0.67
N PRO A 100 -10.24 14.34 1.56
CA PRO A 100 -10.60 14.15 2.96
C PRO A 100 -10.88 15.49 3.65
N PRO A 101 -11.90 15.55 4.54
CA PRO A 101 -12.11 16.72 5.39
C PRO A 101 -10.85 17.04 6.21
N GLY A 102 -10.40 18.29 6.16
CA GLY A 102 -9.15 18.72 6.81
C GLY A 102 -7.88 18.47 6.00
N GLY A 103 -8.01 17.98 4.76
CA GLY A 103 -6.90 17.79 3.84
C GLY A 103 -6.08 16.52 4.10
N TYR A 104 -5.07 16.34 3.26
CA TYR A 104 -4.13 15.23 3.38
C TYR A 104 -3.28 15.37 4.64
N SER A 105 -3.22 14.29 5.40
CA SER A 105 -2.65 14.29 6.73
C SER A 105 -1.16 13.92 6.80
N GLY A 106 -0.57 13.44 5.69
CA GLY A 106 0.89 13.26 5.61
C GLY A 106 1.46 12.07 6.37
N TYR A 107 0.62 11.20 6.93
CA TYR A 107 1.08 10.19 7.88
C TYR A 107 2.13 9.24 7.32
N ASP A 108 3.15 8.98 8.13
CA ASP A 108 4.06 7.89 7.85
C ASP A 108 3.39 6.52 8.06
N ARG A 109 4.11 5.44 7.71
CA ARG A 109 3.60 4.07 7.84
C ARG A 109 3.18 3.74 9.28
N ARG A 110 3.97 4.18 10.27
CA ARG A 110 3.74 3.87 11.68
C ARG A 110 2.51 4.61 12.19
N GLU A 111 2.41 5.91 11.93
CA GLU A 111 1.27 6.75 12.31
C GLU A 111 -0.04 6.25 11.68
N LYS A 112 0.02 5.85 10.40
CA LYS A 112 -1.14 5.26 9.72
C LYS A 112 -1.56 3.94 10.36
N ASN A 113 -0.61 3.05 10.65
CA ASN A 113 -0.90 1.76 11.28
C ASN A 113 -1.45 1.95 12.70
N ASP A 114 -0.91 2.91 13.45
CA ASP A 114 -1.37 3.25 14.80
C ASP A 114 -2.84 3.68 14.80
N ARG A 115 -3.25 4.53 13.84
CA ARG A 115 -4.64 4.95 13.65
C ARG A 115 -5.59 3.81 13.29
N LEU A 116 -5.14 2.91 12.41
CA LEU A 116 -5.92 1.72 12.06
C LEU A 116 -6.09 0.80 13.27
N LEU A 117 -5.02 0.61 14.06
CA LEU A 117 -5.05 -0.17 15.28
C LEU A 117 -5.99 0.46 16.32
N THR A 118 -5.94 1.77 16.52
CA THR A 118 -6.88 2.46 17.42
C THR A 118 -8.32 2.32 16.94
N ALA A 119 -8.58 2.43 15.64
CA ALA A 119 -9.92 2.21 15.10
C ALA A 119 -10.45 0.80 15.41
N ILE A 120 -9.61 -0.24 15.28
CA ILE A 120 -9.97 -1.63 15.59
C ILE A 120 -10.26 -1.82 17.09
N LEU A 121 -9.38 -1.29 17.95
CA LEU A 121 -9.47 -1.45 19.40
C LEU A 121 -10.67 -0.69 19.99
N ARG A 122 -10.94 0.49 19.45
CA ARG A 122 -12.07 1.32 19.86
C ARG A 122 -13.41 0.71 19.47
N ASP A 123 -13.50 0.12 18.27
CA ASP A 123 -14.69 -0.60 17.81
C ASP A 123 -14.91 -1.91 18.61
N SER A 124 -13.89 -2.44 19.30
CA SER A 124 -13.94 -3.69 20.08
C SER A 124 -13.91 -3.51 21.62
N ALA A 125 -13.89 -2.28 22.13
CA ALA A 125 -13.75 -1.95 23.55
C ALA A 125 -12.57 -2.69 24.24
N THR A 126 -11.52 -3.00 23.48
CA THR A 126 -10.37 -3.80 23.92
C THR A 126 -9.16 -2.89 24.10
N GLU A 127 -8.46 -3.02 25.23
CA GLU A 127 -7.17 -2.39 25.45
C GLU A 127 -6.05 -3.42 25.24
N ILE A 128 -4.97 -3.01 24.59
CA ILE A 128 -3.72 -3.77 24.50
C ILE A 128 -2.62 -2.98 25.21
N ASP A 129 -1.64 -3.67 25.78
CA ASP A 129 -0.50 -3.01 26.41
C ASP A 129 0.46 -2.39 25.38
N ASP A 130 1.28 -1.44 25.84
CA ASP A 130 2.21 -0.68 24.99
C ASP A 130 3.22 -1.59 24.27
N SER A 131 3.65 -2.70 24.90
CA SER A 131 4.59 -3.63 24.28
C SER A 131 3.96 -4.37 23.10
N THR A 132 2.73 -4.86 23.26
CA THR A 132 1.98 -5.49 22.17
C THR A 132 1.70 -4.49 21.04
N ARG A 133 1.40 -3.25 21.40
CA ARG A 133 1.17 -2.17 20.42
C ARG A 133 2.44 -1.89 19.60
N ASP A 134 3.58 -1.78 20.26
CA ASP A 134 4.85 -1.50 19.58
C ASP A 134 5.25 -2.62 18.62
N GLU A 135 5.08 -3.90 19.00
CA GLU A 135 5.36 -5.05 18.15
C GLU A 135 4.53 -5.05 16.85
N LEU A 136 3.27 -4.62 16.91
CA LEU A 136 2.39 -4.54 15.74
C LEU A 136 2.73 -3.38 14.79
N LEU A 137 3.51 -2.39 15.25
CA LEU A 137 3.80 -1.16 14.53
C LEU A 137 5.23 -1.08 13.95
N GLU A 138 6.08 -2.08 14.20
CA GLU A 138 7.42 -2.24 13.59
C GLU A 138 7.35 -2.62 12.09
#